data_AF-A0A6M3W8F3-F1
#
_entry.id   AF-A0A6M3W8F3-F1
#
_cell.length_a   1.000
_cell.length_b   1.000
_cell.length_c   1.000
_cell.angle_alpha   90.00
_cell.angle_beta   90.00
_cell.angle_gamma   90.00
#
_symmetry.space_group_name_H-M   'P 1'
#
loop_
_entity.id
_entity.type
_entity.pdbx_description
1 polymer ?
#
loop_
_entity_poly.entity_id
_entity_poly.type
_entity_poly.pdbx_seq_one_letter_code
_entity_poly.pdbx_strand_id
1 'polypeptide(L)' 'HPRTPWGKPTLGKRTRRSRKYSDSLILRRL' A
#
# COMPACT_ATOMS: atom_id res chain seq x y z
N HIS A 1 12.09 13.39 5.86
CA HIS A 1 11.00 12.48 5.41
C HIS A 1 10.74 11.44 6.50
N PRO A 2 9.52 11.34 7.04
CA PRO A 2 9.22 10.40 8.14
C PRO A 2 9.31 8.95 7.65
N ARG A 3 9.91 8.10 8.47
CA ARG A 3 10.14 6.68 8.18
C ARG A 3 9.62 5.81 9.32
N THR A 4 9.29 4.57 9.00
CA THR A 4 9.05 3.52 9.99
C THR A 4 10.36 3.15 10.71
N PRO A 5 10.29 2.45 11.86
CA PRO A 5 11.50 1.94 12.53
C PRO A 5 12.39 1.05 11.65
N TRP A 6 11.83 0.47 10.58
CA TRP A 6 12.55 -0.35 9.60
C TRP A 6 12.99 0.42 8.34
N GLY A 7 13.00 1.75 8.40
CA GLY A 7 13.52 2.62 7.35
C GLY A 7 12.65 2.77 6.10
N LYS A 8 11.40 2.25 6.10
CA LYS A 8 10.45 2.42 4.98
C LYS A 8 9.72 3.77 5.09
N PRO A 9 9.35 4.41 3.97
CA PRO A 9 8.62 5.68 3.97
C PRO A 9 7.22 5.51 4.58
N THR A 10 6.84 6.40 5.51
CA THR A 10 5.54 6.35 6.19
C THR A 10 4.43 7.04 5.38
N LEU A 11 4.75 8.11 4.66
CA LEU A 11 3.76 8.92 3.97
C LEU A 11 3.70 8.59 2.48
N GLY A 12 2.49 8.45 1.94
CA GLY A 12 2.22 8.33 0.49
C GLY A 12 2.61 7.01 -0.16
N LYS A 13 3.28 6.09 0.54
CA LYS A 13 3.70 4.81 -0.02
C LYS A 13 2.56 3.78 0.03
N ARG A 14 2.01 3.43 -1.14
CA ARG A 14 1.11 2.27 -1.28
C ARG A 14 1.91 0.97 -1.13
N THR A 15 1.55 0.15 -0.15
CA THR A 15 2.24 -1.11 0.19
C THR A 15 1.46 -2.37 -0.18
N ARG A 16 0.22 -2.24 -0.68
CA ARG A 16 -0.57 -3.42 -1.10
C ARG A 16 0.11 -4.09 -2.30
N ARG A 17 0.27 -5.42 -2.24
CA ARG A 17 0.80 -6.23 -3.34
C ARG A 17 -0.02 -6.03 -4.61
N SER A 18 0.67 -5.79 -5.72
CA SER A 18 0.05 -5.75 -7.04
C SER A 18 -0.43 -7.14 -7.45
N ARG A 19 -1.59 -7.23 -8.11
CA ARG A 19 -2.17 -8.46 -8.66
C ARG A 19 -2.53 -9.50 -7.60
N LYS A 20 -3.05 -9.06 -6.45
CA LYS A 20 -3.63 -9.99 -5.46
C LYS A 20 -4.94 -10.53 -6.02
N TYR A 21 -5.28 -11.80 -5.74
CA TYR A 21 -6.54 -12.41 -6.20
C TYR A 21 -7.78 -11.55 -5.84
N SER A 22 -7.73 -10.87 -4.69
CA SER A 22 -8.79 -10.00 -4.21
C SER A 22 -8.91 -8.69 -4.98
N ASP A 23 -7.97 -8.36 -5.89
CA ASP A 23 -8.01 -7.11 -6.65
C ASP A 23 -9.27 -7.02 -7.53
N SER A 24 -9.80 -8.16 -8.02
CA SER A 24 -11.05 -8.20 -8.79
C SER A 24 -12.30 -7.94 -7.95
N LEU A 25 -12.20 -8.08 -6.62
CA LEU A 25 -13.32 -7.90 -5.68
C LEU A 25 -13.36 -6.48 -5.09
N ILE A 26 -12.42 -5.61 -5.43
CA ILE A 26 -12.36 -4.23 -4.89
C ILE A 26 -13.20 -3.30 -5.78
N LEU A 27 -14.31 -2.80 -5.24
CA LEU A 27 -15.24 -1.92 -5.98
C LEU A 27 -14.75 -0.48 -6.12
N ARG A 28 -14.06 0.08 -5.12
CA ARG A 28 -13.49 1.44 -5.19
C ARG A 28 -12.24 1.56 -4.33
N ARG A 29 -11.25 2.33 -4.82
CA ARG A 29 -10.17 2.87 -4.00
C ARG A 29 -10.32 4.37 -3.94
N LEU A 30 -10.25 4.91 -2.73
CA LEU A 30 -10.13 6.34 -2.50
C LEU A 30 -8.70 6.80 -2.86
#